data_AF-A0AAT9HKJ2-F1
#
_entry.id   AF-A0AAT9HKJ2-F1
#
_cell.length_a   1.000
_cell.length_b   1.000
_cell.length_c   1.000
_cell.angle_alpha   90.00
_cell.angle_beta   90.00
_cell.angle_gamma   90.00
#
_symmetry.space_group_name_H-M   'P 1'
#
loop_
_entity.id
_entity.type
_entity.pdbx_description
1 polymer ?
#
loop_
_entity_poly.entity_id
_entity_poly.type
_entity_poly.pdbx_seq_one_letter_code
_entity_poly.pdbx_strand_id
1 'polypeptide(L)'
;MPENTERTDRVWHNSELLARVGELEGTAPSRFIVVGAGQSAAENVAYLHRRFPEAEVCAVFARYGYSPADDSGFANRIFDPAAVDDYFTAPDSVKRRLMDYHGNTNYSVVDIDLIDDLYRKMYQEKVLGTERLRFLNVSRLTGVTETPDRVEATVTSLVTGEQTRLDADVVVFATGYTLRPRRPAR
;
A
#
# COMPACT_ATOMS: atom_id res chain seq x y z
N MET A 1 -1.17 10.33 4.65
CA MET A 1 -1.36 9.69 5.97
C MET A 1 -2.85 9.57 6.21
N PRO A 2 -3.33 8.46 6.79
CA PRO A 2 -4.70 8.36 7.28
C PRO A 2 -5.01 9.43 8.33
N GLU A 3 -6.30 9.76 8.49
CA GLU A 3 -6.76 10.64 9.57
C GLU A 3 -6.33 10.07 10.93
N ASN A 4 -5.89 10.95 11.84
CA ASN A 4 -5.41 10.60 13.18
C ASN A 4 -4.15 9.73 13.23
N THR A 5 -3.36 9.66 12.14
CA THR A 5 -2.03 9.04 12.15
C THR A 5 -0.96 10.08 11.88
N GLU A 6 -0.08 10.30 12.86
CA GLU A 6 1.06 11.19 12.72
C GLU A 6 2.30 10.43 12.23
N ARG A 7 3.20 11.14 11.55
CA ARG A 7 4.50 10.59 11.15
C ARG A 7 5.47 10.74 12.31
N THR A 8 6.23 9.70 12.57
CA THR A 8 7.18 9.62 13.69
C THR A 8 8.43 8.88 13.24
N ASP A 9 9.36 8.59 14.14
CA ASP A 9 10.58 7.84 13.81
C ASP A 9 10.29 6.39 13.38
N ARG A 10 9.13 5.84 13.75
CA ARG A 10 8.73 4.47 13.40
C ARG A 10 7.46 4.36 12.55
N VAL A 11 6.77 5.47 12.32
CA VAL A 11 5.58 5.56 11.48
C VAL A 11 5.86 6.46 10.29
N TRP A 12 5.99 5.88 9.11
CA TRP A 12 6.43 6.58 7.91
C TRP A 12 5.33 6.66 6.86
N HIS A 13 5.36 7.71 6.05
CA HIS A 13 4.71 7.65 4.73
C HIS A 13 5.66 7.03 3.70
N ASN A 14 5.14 6.42 2.62
CA ASN A 14 6.00 5.84 1.59
C ASN A 14 7.05 6.83 1.03
N SER A 15 6.71 8.12 1.01
CA SER A 15 7.57 9.19 0.49
C SER A 15 8.86 9.37 1.28
N GLU A 16 8.91 8.86 2.51
CA GLU A 16 10.04 8.97 3.42
C GLU A 16 10.87 7.68 3.47
N LEU A 17 10.38 6.58 2.88
CA LEU A 17 10.99 5.26 3.02
C LEU A 17 12.45 5.26 2.55
N LEU A 18 12.74 5.75 1.35
CA LEU A 18 14.10 5.71 0.82
C LEU A 18 15.06 6.65 1.58
N ALA A 19 14.54 7.73 2.15
CA ALA A 19 15.34 8.67 2.93
C ALA A 19 15.70 8.10 4.32
N ARG A 20 14.79 7.34 4.93
CA ARG A 20 14.92 6.84 6.31
C ARG A 20 15.41 5.42 6.43
N VAL A 21 15.23 4.59 5.41
CA VAL A 21 15.60 3.16 5.50
C VAL A 21 17.11 2.96 5.73
N GLY A 22 17.95 3.92 5.33
CA GLY A 22 19.38 3.94 5.63
C GLY A 22 19.69 4.01 7.13
N GLU A 23 18.81 4.61 7.94
CA GLU A 23 18.96 4.71 9.39
C GLU A 23 18.80 3.34 10.09
N LEU A 24 18.18 2.37 9.41
CA LEU A 24 18.04 1.01 9.89
C LEU A 24 19.24 0.13 9.49
N GLU A 25 20.21 0.64 8.74
CA GLU A 25 21.39 -0.14 8.37
C GLU A 25 22.25 -0.48 9.59
N GLY A 26 22.69 -1.73 9.68
CA GLY A 26 23.38 -2.24 10.89
C GLY A 26 22.45 -2.50 12.07
N THR A 27 21.18 -2.07 12.01
CA THR A 27 20.13 -2.57 12.91
C THR A 27 19.62 -3.90 12.36
N ALA A 28 19.14 -4.79 13.24
CA ALA A 28 18.54 -6.08 12.87
C ALA A 28 17.01 -5.99 13.02
N PRO A 29 16.30 -5.24 12.14
CA PRO A 29 14.86 -5.13 12.23
C PRO A 29 14.25 -6.52 12.05
N SER A 30 13.25 -6.82 12.87
CA SER A 30 12.54 -8.09 12.88
C SER A 30 11.27 -8.08 12.06
N ARG A 31 10.56 -6.94 11.96
CA ARG A 31 9.30 -6.84 11.23
C ARG A 31 9.03 -5.44 10.69
N PHE A 32 8.56 -5.40 9.45
CA PHE A 32 7.95 -4.23 8.82
C PHE A 32 6.46 -4.47 8.56
N ILE A 33 5.66 -3.42 8.69
CA ILE A 33 4.26 -3.42 8.25
C ILE A 33 4.08 -2.38 7.15
N VAL A 34 3.52 -2.78 6.01
CA VAL A 34 3.20 -1.88 4.90
C VAL A 34 1.70 -1.83 4.70
N VAL A 35 1.12 -0.64 4.80
CA VAL A 35 -0.33 -0.43 4.65
C VAL A 35 -0.64 0.14 3.26
N GLY A 36 -1.43 -0.59 2.48
CA GLY A 36 -1.88 -0.15 1.15
C GLY A 36 -1.92 -1.29 0.13
N ALA A 37 -2.70 -1.08 -0.94
CA ALA A 37 -2.90 -2.06 -2.01
C ALA A 37 -2.51 -1.56 -3.42
N GLY A 38 -1.87 -0.39 -3.51
CA GLY A 38 -1.41 0.17 -4.80
C GLY A 38 0.07 -0.11 -5.05
N GLN A 39 0.56 0.30 -6.22
CA GLN A 39 1.93 0.12 -6.68
C GLN A 39 2.98 0.44 -5.61
N SER A 40 2.92 1.63 -4.99
CA SER A 40 3.88 2.02 -3.96
C SER A 40 3.89 1.07 -2.75
N ALA A 41 2.75 0.45 -2.41
CA ALA A 41 2.70 -0.52 -1.32
C ALA A 41 3.42 -1.81 -1.71
N ALA A 42 3.16 -2.33 -2.91
CA ALA A 42 3.82 -3.52 -3.42
C ALA A 42 5.32 -3.32 -3.61
N GLU A 43 5.75 -2.16 -4.12
CA GLU A 43 7.16 -1.79 -4.25
C GLU A 43 7.86 -1.69 -2.90
N ASN A 44 7.22 -1.06 -1.90
CA ASN A 44 7.76 -0.99 -0.55
C ASN A 44 7.93 -2.39 0.05
N VAL A 45 6.94 -3.27 -0.12
CA VAL A 45 7.00 -4.67 0.33
C VAL A 45 8.18 -5.39 -0.33
N ALA A 46 8.28 -5.34 -1.66
CA ALA A 46 9.36 -5.97 -2.41
C ALA A 46 10.74 -5.42 -2.02
N TYR A 47 10.83 -4.11 -1.83
CA TYR A 47 12.06 -3.42 -1.45
C TYR A 47 12.53 -3.83 -0.05
N LEU A 48 11.65 -3.76 0.96
CA LEU A 48 11.98 -4.10 2.35
C LEU A 48 12.33 -5.60 2.47
N HIS A 49 11.58 -6.46 1.80
CA HIS A 49 11.82 -7.90 1.78
C HIS A 49 13.21 -8.25 1.22
N ARG A 50 13.62 -7.59 0.13
CA ARG A 50 14.94 -7.74 -0.47
C ARG A 50 16.05 -7.12 0.37
N ARG A 51 15.80 -5.95 0.98
CA ARG A 51 16.81 -5.16 1.70
C ARG A 51 17.15 -5.75 3.08
N PHE A 52 16.18 -6.39 3.73
CA PHE A 52 16.28 -6.96 5.07
C PHE A 52 15.92 -8.46 5.05
N PRO A 53 16.87 -9.35 4.72
CA PRO A 53 16.63 -10.78 4.53
C PRO A 53 16.27 -11.56 5.80
N GLU A 54 16.39 -10.93 6.97
CA GLU A 54 15.99 -11.51 8.27
C GLU A 54 14.65 -10.96 8.82
N ALA A 55 14.19 -9.78 8.35
CA ALA A 55 12.93 -9.15 8.78
C ALA A 55 11.65 -9.70 8.11
N GLU A 56 10.62 -10.04 8.88
CA GLU A 56 9.27 -10.29 8.37
C GLU A 56 8.69 -9.03 7.71
N VAL A 57 7.97 -9.17 6.60
CA VAL A 57 7.30 -8.05 5.91
C VAL A 57 5.81 -8.37 5.77
N CYS A 58 4.99 -7.60 6.47
CA CYS A 58 3.54 -7.74 6.52
C CYS A 58 2.85 -6.69 5.65
N ALA A 59 2.28 -7.09 4.52
CA ALA A 59 1.41 -6.25 3.72
C ALA A 59 -0.02 -6.29 4.29
N VAL A 60 -0.58 -5.15 4.67
CA VAL A 60 -1.93 -5.02 5.25
C VAL A 60 -2.80 -4.19 4.33
N PHE A 61 -3.90 -4.77 3.85
CA PHE A 61 -4.86 -4.04 3.02
C PHE A 61 -6.26 -4.64 3.01
N ALA A 62 -7.26 -3.78 2.78
CA ALA A 62 -8.67 -4.13 2.82
C ALA A 62 -9.14 -4.96 1.62
N ARG A 63 -8.34 -5.02 0.54
CA ARG A 63 -8.63 -5.83 -0.65
C ARG A 63 -8.30 -7.30 -0.41
N TYR A 64 -8.86 -8.19 -1.23
CA TYR A 64 -8.54 -9.62 -1.17
C TYR A 64 -7.11 -9.93 -1.66
N GLY A 65 -6.52 -9.06 -2.47
CA GLY A 65 -5.17 -9.16 -3.01
C GLY A 65 -4.80 -7.87 -3.74
N TYR A 66 -3.58 -7.81 -4.26
CA TYR A 66 -3.23 -6.80 -5.26
C TYR A 66 -4.03 -7.02 -6.54
N SER A 67 -4.42 -5.92 -7.19
CA SER A 67 -5.15 -5.94 -8.45
C SER A 67 -4.23 -5.43 -9.56
N PRO A 68 -4.17 -6.10 -10.72
CA PRO A 68 -3.34 -5.64 -11.82
C PRO A 68 -3.83 -4.29 -12.34
N ALA A 69 -2.90 -3.44 -12.77
CA ALA A 69 -3.23 -2.24 -13.52
C ALA A 69 -3.74 -2.65 -14.91
N ASP A 70 -4.86 -2.09 -15.36
CA ASP A 70 -5.31 -2.25 -16.74
C ASP A 70 -4.61 -1.22 -17.63
N ASP A 71 -3.57 -1.68 -18.32
CA ASP A 71 -2.77 -0.90 -19.26
C ASP A 71 -3.14 -1.20 -20.73
N SER A 72 -4.30 -1.85 -20.96
CA SER A 72 -4.74 -2.17 -22.31
C SER A 72 -4.97 -0.91 -23.14
N GLY A 73 -4.70 -1.00 -24.45
CA GLY A 73 -4.75 0.17 -25.35
C GLY A 73 -6.12 0.85 -25.47
N PHE A 74 -7.21 0.20 -25.07
CA PHE A 74 -8.53 0.84 -24.97
C PHE A 74 -8.78 1.48 -23.60
N ALA A 75 -8.37 0.83 -22.51
CA ALA A 75 -8.50 1.39 -21.17
C ALA A 75 -7.64 2.66 -21.01
N ASN A 76 -6.42 2.65 -21.57
CA ASN A 76 -5.49 3.78 -21.52
C ASN A 76 -5.97 5.03 -22.27
N ARG A 77 -6.96 4.92 -23.16
CA ARG A 77 -7.54 6.09 -23.84
C ARG A 77 -8.25 7.05 -22.90
N ILE A 78 -8.57 6.64 -21.67
CA ILE A 78 -9.08 7.55 -20.64
C ILE A 78 -8.08 8.69 -20.34
N PHE A 79 -6.80 8.51 -20.68
CA PHE A 79 -5.75 9.52 -20.55
C PHE A 79 -5.51 10.32 -21.84
N ASP A 80 -6.22 10.02 -22.94
CA ASP A 80 -6.08 10.78 -24.19
C ASP A 80 -6.60 12.22 -24.00
N PRO A 81 -6.01 13.22 -24.68
CA PRO A 81 -6.47 14.60 -24.57
C PRO A 81 -7.96 14.80 -24.84
N ALA A 82 -8.52 14.06 -25.80
CA ALA A 82 -9.95 14.12 -26.13
C ALA A 82 -10.84 13.58 -25.00
N ALA A 83 -10.38 12.54 -24.28
CA ALA A 83 -11.13 11.98 -23.15
C ALA A 83 -11.19 12.96 -21.96
N VAL A 84 -10.20 13.85 -21.83
CA VAL A 84 -10.20 14.93 -20.84
C VAL A 84 -11.33 15.92 -21.14
N ASP A 85 -11.49 16.34 -22.40
CA ASP A 85 -12.56 17.25 -22.82
C ASP A 85 -13.95 16.63 -22.61
N ASP A 86 -14.11 15.36 -22.99
CA ASP A 86 -15.34 14.59 -22.76
C ASP A 86 -15.65 14.49 -21.25
N TYR A 87 -14.64 14.21 -20.43
CA TYR A 87 -14.80 14.15 -18.98
C TYR A 87 -15.24 15.50 -18.40
N PHE A 88 -14.62 16.61 -18.79
CA PHE A 88 -14.94 17.93 -18.22
C PHE A 88 -16.36 18.38 -18.55
N THR A 89 -16.82 18.11 -19.77
CA THR A 89 -18.16 18.48 -20.25
C THR A 89 -19.27 17.53 -19.78
N ALA A 90 -18.91 16.34 -19.29
CA ALA A 90 -19.88 15.34 -18.83
C ALA A 90 -20.64 15.75 -17.54
N PRO A 91 -21.90 15.28 -17.38
CA PRO A 91 -22.63 15.38 -16.12
C PRO A 91 -21.93 14.66 -14.96
N ASP A 92 -22.15 15.10 -13.72
CA ASP A 92 -21.49 14.53 -12.53
C ASP A 92 -21.77 13.04 -12.30
N SER A 93 -22.93 12.54 -12.75
CA SER A 93 -23.24 11.11 -12.70
C SER A 93 -22.36 10.30 -13.65
N VAL A 94 -22.05 10.84 -14.82
CA VAL A 94 -21.18 10.22 -15.83
C VAL A 94 -19.72 10.29 -15.38
N LYS A 95 -19.29 11.43 -14.83
CA LYS A 95 -17.94 11.59 -14.24
C LYS A 95 -17.67 10.54 -13.16
N ARG A 96 -18.58 10.38 -12.21
CA ARG A 96 -18.48 9.35 -11.16
C ARG A 96 -18.37 7.96 -11.75
N ARG A 97 -19.25 7.63 -12.71
CA ARG A 97 -19.23 6.34 -13.37
C ARG A 97 -17.91 6.08 -14.12
N LEU A 98 -17.37 7.06 -14.83
CA LEU A 98 -16.06 6.93 -15.50
C LEU A 98 -14.94 6.69 -14.49
N MET A 99 -14.94 7.40 -13.35
CA MET A 99 -13.96 7.21 -12.28
C MET A 99 -14.09 5.84 -11.59
N ASP A 100 -15.32 5.36 -11.37
CA ASP A 100 -15.57 4.06 -10.76
C ASP A 100 -15.13 2.91 -11.69
N TYR A 101 -15.44 3.01 -12.98
CA TYR A 101 -15.13 1.97 -13.97
C TYR A 101 -13.65 1.92 -14.35
N HIS A 102 -13.00 3.09 -14.51
CA HIS A 102 -11.60 3.16 -14.93
C HIS A 102 -10.64 3.44 -13.78
N GLY A 103 -11.11 3.43 -12.53
CA GLY A 103 -10.24 3.63 -11.36
C GLY A 103 -9.13 2.58 -11.26
N ASN A 104 -9.34 1.38 -11.81
CA ASN A 104 -8.36 0.30 -11.87
C ASN A 104 -7.23 0.50 -12.90
N THR A 105 -7.22 1.58 -13.67
CA THR A 105 -6.05 1.90 -14.52
C THR A 105 -4.94 2.59 -13.72
N ASN A 106 -5.28 3.21 -12.57
CA ASN A 106 -4.35 4.10 -11.86
C ASN A 106 -4.42 4.01 -10.33
N TYR A 107 -5.59 3.76 -9.74
CA TYR A 107 -5.78 3.78 -8.30
C TYR A 107 -5.87 2.38 -7.71
N SER A 108 -5.03 2.12 -6.68
CA SER A 108 -5.01 0.85 -5.95
C SER A 108 -4.76 -0.38 -6.84
N VAL A 109 -3.93 -0.19 -7.85
CA VAL A 109 -3.47 -1.25 -8.74
C VAL A 109 -1.95 -1.35 -8.73
N VAL A 110 -1.46 -2.51 -9.14
CA VAL A 110 -0.06 -2.90 -9.12
C VAL A 110 0.30 -3.49 -10.48
N ASP A 111 1.51 -3.27 -10.93
CA ASP A 111 2.08 -3.92 -12.10
C ASP A 111 1.99 -5.46 -11.98
N ILE A 112 1.54 -6.13 -13.05
CA ILE A 112 1.28 -7.58 -13.01
C ILE A 112 2.56 -8.39 -12.75
N ASP A 113 3.69 -7.98 -13.31
CA ASP A 113 4.96 -8.69 -13.12
C ASP A 113 5.41 -8.61 -11.66
N LEU A 114 5.17 -7.47 -11.00
CA LEU A 114 5.43 -7.30 -9.57
C LEU A 114 4.50 -8.16 -8.69
N ILE A 115 3.22 -8.28 -9.06
CA ILE A 115 2.27 -9.18 -8.37
C ILE A 115 2.79 -10.62 -8.45
N ASP A 116 3.14 -11.08 -9.65
CA ASP A 116 3.59 -12.44 -9.89
C ASP A 116 4.91 -12.75 -9.16
N ASP A 117 5.85 -11.81 -9.15
CA ASP A 117 7.11 -11.96 -8.43
C ASP A 117 6.91 -12.05 -6.90
N LEU A 118 6.06 -11.19 -6.32
CA LEU A 118 5.70 -11.24 -4.91
C LEU A 118 4.99 -12.54 -4.54
N TYR A 119 4.04 -12.98 -5.37
CA TYR A 119 3.32 -14.23 -5.16
C TYR A 119 4.26 -15.44 -5.19
N ARG A 120 5.15 -15.50 -6.19
CA ARG A 120 6.17 -16.55 -6.31
C ARG A 120 7.08 -16.61 -5.07
N LYS A 121 7.54 -15.46 -4.57
CA LYS A 121 8.38 -15.38 -3.36
C LYS A 121 7.66 -15.91 -2.13
N MET A 122 6.44 -15.41 -1.88
CA MET A 122 5.62 -15.86 -0.76
C MET A 122 5.37 -17.38 -0.84
N TYR A 123 5.04 -17.89 -2.03
CA TYR A 123 4.80 -19.33 -2.21
C TYR A 123 6.07 -20.16 -1.96
N GLN A 124 7.22 -19.70 -2.46
CA GLN A 124 8.50 -20.37 -2.23
C GLN A 124 8.85 -20.41 -0.73
N GLU A 125 8.67 -19.32 0.00
CA GLU A 125 8.90 -19.26 1.43
C GLU A 125 8.01 -20.21 2.22
N LYS A 126 6.74 -20.34 1.82
CA LYS A 126 5.81 -21.31 2.40
C LYS A 126 6.27 -22.75 2.19
N VAL A 127 6.78 -23.07 1.00
CA VAL A 127 7.34 -24.41 0.71
C VAL A 127 8.59 -24.69 1.54
N LEU A 128 9.41 -23.67 1.80
CA LEU A 128 10.65 -23.78 2.58
C LEU A 128 10.43 -23.68 4.11
N GLY A 129 9.23 -23.28 4.56
CA GLY A 129 8.93 -23.06 5.98
C GLY A 129 9.52 -21.77 6.55
N THR A 130 9.88 -20.81 5.69
CA THR A 130 10.52 -19.53 6.07
C THR A 130 9.64 -18.33 5.69
N GLU A 131 8.36 -18.37 6.10
CA GLU A 131 7.31 -17.41 5.72
C GLU A 131 7.53 -15.99 6.30
N ARG A 132 8.42 -15.23 5.68
CA ARG A 132 8.72 -13.83 6.04
C ARG A 132 7.77 -12.86 5.34
N LEU A 133 7.37 -13.14 4.11
CA LEU A 133 6.47 -12.30 3.33
C LEU A 133 5.02 -12.69 3.61
N ARG A 134 4.29 -11.85 4.35
CA ARG A 134 2.92 -12.12 4.79
C ARG A 134 1.93 -11.12 4.21
N PHE A 135 0.82 -11.64 3.69
CA PHE A 135 -0.27 -10.86 3.12
C PHE A 135 -1.50 -10.94 4.04
N LEU A 136 -1.78 -9.86 4.77
CA LEU A 136 -2.97 -9.69 5.60
C LEU A 136 -4.05 -9.01 4.78
N ASN A 137 -4.67 -9.83 3.93
CA ASN A 137 -5.74 -9.42 3.03
C ASN A 137 -7.04 -9.21 3.79
N VAL A 138 -7.97 -8.47 3.18
CA VAL A 138 -9.30 -8.20 3.75
C VAL A 138 -9.19 -7.71 5.19
N SER A 139 -8.17 -6.89 5.47
CA SER A 139 -7.81 -6.45 6.81
C SER A 139 -7.48 -4.96 6.82
N ARG A 140 -7.59 -4.31 7.98
CA ARG A 140 -7.18 -2.91 8.16
C ARG A 140 -6.33 -2.76 9.39
N LEU A 141 -5.34 -1.88 9.30
CA LEU A 141 -4.65 -1.37 10.47
C LEU A 141 -5.59 -0.39 11.19
N THR A 142 -5.96 -0.70 12.42
CA THR A 142 -6.94 0.07 13.22
C THR A 142 -6.33 0.72 14.45
N GLY A 143 -5.09 0.38 14.79
CA GLY A 143 -4.36 0.98 15.91
C GLY A 143 -2.86 0.93 15.67
N VAL A 144 -2.18 1.99 16.09
CA VAL A 144 -0.72 2.14 16.04
C VAL A 144 -0.30 2.78 17.35
N THR A 145 0.41 2.04 18.19
CA THR A 145 0.92 2.53 19.46
C THR A 145 2.44 2.40 19.45
N GLU A 146 3.13 3.53 19.55
CA GLU A 146 4.58 3.53 19.69
C GLU A 146 5.01 3.19 21.12
N THR A 147 6.05 2.38 21.18
CA THR A 147 6.83 2.09 22.39
C THR A 147 8.26 2.62 22.16
N PRO A 148 9.12 2.69 23.18
CA PRO A 148 10.50 3.19 23.02
C PRO A 148 11.27 2.49 21.88
N ASP A 149 11.06 1.19 21.71
CA ASP A 149 11.87 0.37 20.78
C ASP A 149 11.08 -0.13 19.56
N ARG A 150 9.74 -0.14 19.59
CA ARG A 150 8.87 -0.79 18.59
C ARG A 150 7.55 -0.05 18.39
N VAL A 151 6.79 -0.49 17.40
CA VAL A 151 5.39 -0.11 17.16
C VAL A 151 4.50 -1.33 17.35
N GLU A 152 3.53 -1.24 18.26
CA GLU A 152 2.43 -2.21 18.36
C GLU A 152 1.34 -1.82 17.36
N ALA A 153 1.17 -2.64 16.32
CA ALA A 153 0.17 -2.46 15.28
C ALA A 153 -1.03 -3.39 15.51
N THR A 154 -2.24 -2.84 15.58
CA THR A 154 -3.48 -3.62 15.66
C THR A 154 -4.10 -3.76 14.28
N VAL A 155 -4.12 -4.98 13.77
CA VAL A 155 -4.76 -5.34 12.49
C VAL A 155 -6.10 -6.00 12.75
N THR A 156 -7.17 -5.46 12.19
CA THR A 156 -8.52 -6.02 12.27
C THR A 156 -8.89 -6.70 10.96
N SER A 157 -9.29 -7.97 11.02
CA SER A 157 -9.90 -8.70 9.91
C SER A 157 -11.27 -8.10 9.59
N LEU A 158 -11.50 -7.72 8.34
CA LEU A 158 -12.82 -7.25 7.89
C LEU A 158 -13.81 -8.39 7.66
N VAL A 159 -13.35 -9.65 7.62
CA VAL A 159 -14.22 -10.82 7.49
C VAL A 159 -14.80 -11.21 8.84
N THR A 160 -13.95 -11.29 9.87
CA THR A 160 -14.30 -11.86 11.17
C THR A 160 -14.43 -10.82 12.28
N GLY A 161 -13.88 -9.61 12.09
CA GLY A 161 -13.76 -8.59 13.14
C GLY A 161 -12.66 -8.90 14.17
N GLU A 162 -11.94 -10.02 14.03
CA GLU A 162 -10.85 -10.40 14.93
C GLU A 162 -9.69 -9.40 14.85
N GLN A 163 -9.12 -9.07 16.01
CA GLN A 163 -7.97 -8.19 16.12
C GLN A 163 -6.72 -8.99 16.42
N THR A 164 -5.69 -8.79 15.61
CA THR A 164 -4.35 -9.33 15.82
C THR A 164 -3.38 -8.18 16.08
N ARG A 165 -2.57 -8.32 17.13
CA ARG A 165 -1.50 -7.37 17.45
C ARG A 165 -0.18 -7.87 16.88
N LEU A 166 0.54 -6.97 16.22
CA LEU A 166 1.83 -7.24 15.60
C LEU A 166 2.83 -6.20 16.09
N ASP A 167 3.89 -6.65 16.76
CA ASP A 167 5.04 -5.79 17.02
C ASP A 167 5.87 -5.64 15.74
N ALA A 168 6.17 -4.40 15.38
CA ALA A 168 6.97 -4.04 14.22
C ALA A 168 8.03 -3.01 14.59
N ASP A 169 9.13 -2.99 13.84
CA ASP A 169 10.15 -1.96 13.96
C ASP A 169 9.69 -0.66 13.28
N VAL A 170 8.96 -0.80 12.17
CA VAL A 170 8.42 0.32 11.37
C VAL A 170 7.08 -0.04 10.73
N VAL A 171 6.17 0.94 10.70
CA VAL A 171 4.94 0.92 9.90
C VAL A 171 5.04 1.94 8.77
N VAL A 172 4.85 1.49 7.52
CA VAL A 172 4.90 2.32 6.32
C VAL A 172 3.51 2.45 5.71
N PHE A 173 2.98 3.67 5.67
CA PHE A 173 1.72 3.99 5.02
C PHE A 173 1.95 4.33 3.54
N ALA A 174 1.58 3.41 2.66
CA ALA A 174 1.50 3.60 1.21
C ALA A 174 0.05 3.90 0.79
N THR A 175 -0.57 4.86 1.46
CA THR A 175 -2.00 5.19 1.34
C THR A 175 -2.31 6.28 0.31
N GLY A 176 -1.36 6.59 -0.57
CA GLY A 176 -1.50 7.66 -1.56
C GLY A 176 -1.52 9.07 -0.96
N TYR A 177 -1.99 10.02 -1.75
CA TYR A 177 -1.95 11.45 -1.45
C TYR A 177 -3.36 12.06 -1.50
N THR A 178 -3.64 12.99 -0.59
CA THR A 178 -4.85 13.81 -0.67
C THR A 178 -4.56 15.04 -1.50
N LEU A 179 -5.41 15.35 -2.47
CA LEU A 179 -5.32 16.62 -3.21
C LEU A 179 -5.57 17.79 -2.26
N ARG A 180 -4.68 18.78 -2.27
CA ARG A 180 -4.95 20.05 -1.57
C ARG A 180 -6.17 20.70 -2.23
N PRO A 181 -7.21 21.10 -1.49
CA PRO A 181 -8.33 21.81 -2.09
C PRO A 181 -7.82 23.06 -2.81
N ARG A 182 -8.25 23.25 -4.06
CA ARG A 182 -7.93 24.46 -4.83
C ARG A 182 -8.40 25.67 -4.03
N ARG A 183 -7.51 26.65 -3.80
CA ARG A 183 -7.93 27.96 -3.29
C ARG A 183 -9.01 28.51 -4.25
N PRO A 184 -10.13 29.05 -3.73
CA PRO A 184 -11.08 29.72 -4.60
C PRO A 184 -10.35 30.82 -5.37
N ALA A 185 -10.61 30.90 -6.68
CA ALA A 185 -10.12 32.00 -7.50
C ALA A 185 -10.61 33.31 -6.86
N ARG A 186 -9.69 34.27 -6.70
CA ARG A 186 -10.01 35.62 -6.24
C ARG A 186 -10.78 36.38 -7.31
#